data_AF-A0AAN6HHK2-F1
#
_entry.id   AF-A0AAN6HHK2-F1
#
_cell.length_a   1.000
_cell.length_b   1.000
_cell.length_c   1.000
_cell.angle_alpha   90.00
_cell.angle_beta   90.00
_cell.angle_gamma   90.00
#
_symmetry.space_group_name_H-M   'P 1'
#
loop_
_entity.id
_entity.type
_entity.pdbx_description
1 polymer ?
#
loop_
_entity_poly.entity_id
_entity_poly.type
_entity_poly.pdbx_seq_one_letter_code
_entity_poly.pdbx_strand_id
1 'polypeptide(L)'
;MAGSSSGSGRSGYRGGIRKNTSRCCLCGQSGHQYRKCPEKGQPRHMYRQAQLEAAAESLTLPSGRPPLPPVGPSAVPGWESIWDSTTAFCKQRPVVVPTQGAPPSAAPVSVPAPVPFPALCPAPVPVPTPAPAPEQQPARVHHGSGPISINDVLGPAEYLPISQSRPWEPPSRRHLIMHLVRATNLTPAITEQLLWRYDWNYPRCQNIVQNQGSTWPSEVFREGGMRRV
;
A
#
# COMPACT_ATOMS: atom_id res chain seq x y z
N MET A 1 -53.54 18.35 34.14
CA MET A 1 -52.63 18.99 33.18
C MET A 1 -51.58 19.78 33.94
N ALA A 2 -50.32 19.37 33.87
CA ALA A 2 -49.10 20.18 34.06
C ALA A 2 -47.92 19.19 34.25
N GLY A 3 -47.22 18.92 33.15
CA GLY A 3 -45.95 18.18 33.16
C GLY A 3 -44.81 19.16 32.88
N SER A 4 -43.81 19.16 33.76
CA SER A 4 -42.54 19.91 33.68
C SER A 4 -41.59 19.22 34.67
N SER A 5 -40.30 18.99 34.49
CA SER A 5 -39.35 19.17 33.39
C SER A 5 -38.15 18.27 33.75
N SER A 6 -37.78 17.33 32.89
CA SER A 6 -36.61 16.46 33.12
C SER A 6 -35.35 17.13 32.56
N GLY A 7 -34.48 17.61 33.46
CA GLY A 7 -33.21 18.26 33.11
C GLY A 7 -32.22 17.26 32.52
N SER A 8 -31.83 17.49 31.27
CA SER A 8 -30.75 16.79 30.59
C SER A 8 -29.39 17.34 31.06
N GLY A 9 -28.78 16.62 32.00
CA GLY A 9 -27.42 16.85 32.48
C GLY A 9 -26.38 16.58 31.39
N ARG A 10 -25.54 17.57 31.15
CA ARG A 10 -24.45 17.57 30.17
C ARG A 10 -23.34 16.62 30.60
N SER A 11 -23.14 15.57 29.82
CA SER A 11 -21.98 14.67 29.93
C SER A 11 -20.72 15.38 29.42
N GLY A 12 -19.83 15.72 30.34
CA GLY A 12 -18.48 16.19 30.05
C GLY A 12 -17.51 15.03 29.98
N TYR A 13 -17.04 14.68 28.78
CA TYR A 13 -15.86 13.83 28.60
C TYR A 13 -14.69 14.70 28.11
N ARG A 14 -13.87 15.09 29.09
CA ARG A 14 -12.58 15.77 28.94
C ARG A 14 -11.49 14.71 29.09
N GLY A 15 -10.80 14.37 28.01
CA GLY A 15 -9.71 13.38 28.03
C GLY A 15 -8.96 13.31 26.70
N GLY A 16 -8.62 14.47 26.14
CA GLY A 16 -7.97 14.58 24.84
C GLY A 16 -6.50 14.16 24.86
N ILE A 17 -6.18 13.08 24.17
CA ILE A 17 -4.83 12.81 23.64
C ILE A 17 -4.52 13.94 22.65
N ARG A 18 -3.71 14.91 23.08
CA ARG A 18 -3.21 15.99 22.22
C ARG A 18 -2.13 15.43 21.29
N LYS A 19 -2.54 14.81 20.19
CA LYS A 19 -1.73 14.65 18.98
C LYS A 19 -2.46 15.29 17.80
N ASN A 20 -2.84 16.55 17.96
CA ASN A 20 -3.43 17.34 16.87
C ASN A 20 -2.34 18.15 16.17
N THR A 21 -1.57 17.48 15.33
CA THR A 21 -1.03 18.12 14.13
C THR A 21 -2.17 18.18 13.10
N SER A 22 -3.32 18.75 13.50
CA SER A 22 -4.50 18.83 12.64
C SER A 22 -4.18 19.81 11.52
N ARG A 23 -3.74 19.28 10.39
CA ARG A 23 -3.69 20.02 9.13
C ARG A 23 -5.07 20.59 8.86
N CYS A 24 -5.12 21.83 8.40
CA CYS A 24 -6.38 22.47 8.02
C CYS A 24 -7.06 21.64 6.93
N CYS A 25 -8.31 21.23 7.11
CA CYS A 25 -9.02 20.40 6.13
C CYS A 25 -9.29 21.13 4.78
N LEU A 26 -9.10 22.46 4.74
CA LEU A 26 -9.28 23.26 3.52
C LEU A 26 -7.99 23.31 2.69
N CYS A 27 -6.87 23.76 3.28
CA CYS A 27 -5.61 23.97 2.58
C CYS A 27 -4.53 22.91 2.89
N GLY A 28 -4.71 22.05 3.89
CA GLY A 28 -3.74 21.03 4.27
C GLY A 28 -2.51 21.54 5.03
N GLN A 29 -2.39 22.85 5.27
CA GLN A 29 -1.29 23.41 6.06
C GLN A 29 -1.48 23.13 7.56
N SER A 30 -0.38 22.88 8.26
CA SER A 30 -0.33 22.87 9.72
C SER A 30 -0.22 24.30 10.27
N GLY A 31 -0.71 24.53 11.49
CA GLY A 31 -0.55 25.83 12.18
C GLY A 31 -1.84 26.66 12.32
N HIS A 32 -2.93 26.25 11.68
CA HIS A 32 -4.24 26.87 11.91
C HIS A 32 -5.39 25.85 11.80
N GLN A 33 -6.52 26.18 12.43
CA GLN A 33 -7.75 25.40 12.31
C GLN A 33 -8.57 25.86 11.11
N TYR A 34 -9.41 24.98 10.54
CA TYR A 34 -10.32 25.27 9.43
C TYR A 34 -11.08 26.61 9.59
N ARG A 35 -11.51 26.95 10.80
CA ARG A 35 -12.25 28.19 11.08
C ARG A 35 -11.42 29.47 10.87
N LYS A 36 -10.10 29.38 10.98
CA LYS A 36 -9.12 30.46 10.85
C LYS A 36 -8.28 30.31 9.57
N CYS A 37 -8.74 29.53 8.60
CA CYS A 37 -8.03 29.41 7.33
C CYS A 37 -8.10 30.77 6.60
N PRO A 38 -6.96 31.38 6.22
CA PRO A 38 -6.95 32.62 5.45
C PRO A 38 -7.66 32.46 4.09
N GLU A 39 -7.63 31.24 3.55
CA GLU A 39 -8.31 30.87 2.31
C GLU A 39 -9.82 30.60 2.45
N LYS A 40 -10.40 30.83 3.64
CA LYS A 40 -11.82 30.58 3.92
C LYS A 40 -12.69 31.65 3.24
N GLY A 41 -12.94 31.45 1.95
CA GLY A 41 -13.69 32.37 1.08
C GLY A 41 -13.31 32.22 -0.39
N GLN A 42 -12.14 31.66 -0.66
CA GLN A 42 -11.72 31.31 -2.01
C GLN A 42 -12.47 30.06 -2.50
N PRO A 43 -12.97 30.07 -3.74
CA PRO A 43 -13.64 28.91 -4.29
C PRO A 43 -12.63 27.76 -4.47
N ARG A 44 -13.04 26.54 -4.06
CA ARG A 44 -12.16 25.37 -3.95
C ARG A 44 -11.41 25.00 -5.24
N HIS A 45 -11.94 25.39 -6.41
CA HIS A 45 -11.30 25.12 -7.69
C HIS A 45 -10.01 25.92 -7.89
N MET A 46 -9.96 27.18 -7.45
CA MET A 46 -8.76 28.02 -7.57
C MET A 46 -7.61 27.47 -6.75
N TYR A 47 -7.89 27.00 -5.52
CA TYR A 47 -6.87 26.36 -4.70
C TYR A 47 -6.31 25.08 -5.33
N ARG A 48 -7.19 24.25 -5.91
CA ARG A 48 -6.79 23.01 -6.56
C ARG A 48 -5.99 23.27 -7.83
N GLN A 49 -6.32 24.32 -8.58
CA GLN A 49 -5.56 24.75 -9.75
C GLN A 49 -4.19 25.31 -9.37
N ALA A 50 -4.10 26.18 -8.36
CA ALA A 50 -2.81 26.69 -7.88
C ALA A 50 -1.87 25.59 -7.36
N GLN A 51 -2.42 24.54 -6.73
CA GLN A 51 -1.60 23.37 -6.35
C GLN A 51 -1.09 22.58 -7.56
N LEU A 52 -1.91 22.44 -8.61
CA LEU A 52 -1.51 21.75 -9.83
C LEU A 52 -0.49 22.57 -10.62
N GLU A 53 -0.64 23.89 -10.67
CA GLU A 53 0.32 24.81 -11.28
C GLU A 53 1.65 24.80 -10.51
N ALA A 54 1.65 24.88 -9.18
CA ALA A 54 2.86 24.76 -8.37
C ALA A 54 3.56 23.38 -8.52
N ALA A 55 2.78 22.31 -8.66
CA ALA A 55 3.31 20.97 -8.92
C ALA A 55 3.87 20.87 -10.36
N ALA A 56 3.24 21.52 -11.34
CA ALA A 56 3.71 21.57 -12.71
C ALA A 56 4.99 22.42 -12.85
N GLU A 57 5.09 23.56 -12.15
CA GLU A 57 6.31 24.37 -12.05
C GLU A 57 7.46 23.61 -11.40
N SER A 58 7.14 22.73 -10.45
CA SER A 58 8.13 21.82 -9.85
C SER A 58 8.65 20.78 -10.85
N LEU A 59 7.90 20.50 -11.93
CA LEU A 59 8.22 19.50 -12.96
C LEU A 59 8.85 20.10 -14.23
N THR A 60 8.65 21.40 -14.51
CA THR A 60 9.18 22.07 -15.71
C THR A 60 10.57 22.69 -15.54
N LEU A 61 11.18 22.61 -14.35
CA LEU A 61 12.59 22.95 -14.20
C LEU A 61 13.47 21.92 -14.93
N PRO A 62 14.33 22.33 -15.87
CA PRO A 62 15.10 21.42 -16.69
C PRO A 62 16.09 20.61 -15.83
N SER A 63 16.03 19.30 -16.07
CA SER A 63 16.90 18.23 -15.61
C SER A 63 18.39 18.60 -15.58
N GLY A 64 19.07 18.22 -14.49
CA GLY A 64 20.52 18.25 -14.41
C GLY A 64 21.14 18.16 -13.02
N ARG A 65 20.35 18.26 -11.94
CA ARG A 65 20.87 18.10 -10.58
C ARG A 65 20.11 16.97 -9.88
N PRO A 66 20.78 15.88 -9.46
CA PRO A 66 20.13 14.88 -8.62
C PRO A 66 19.55 15.59 -7.39
N PRO A 67 18.34 15.22 -6.94
CA PRO A 67 17.73 15.83 -5.78
C PRO A 67 18.72 15.72 -4.62
N LEU A 68 19.19 16.87 -4.13
CA LEU A 68 19.95 16.91 -2.90
C LEU A 68 19.09 16.20 -1.85
N PRO A 69 19.62 15.19 -1.15
CA PRO A 69 18.87 14.51 -0.11
C PRO A 69 18.31 15.57 0.84
N PRO A 70 17.07 15.40 1.32
CA PRO A 70 16.51 16.32 2.30
C PRO A 70 17.52 16.49 3.43
N VAL A 71 17.82 17.74 3.79
CA VAL A 71 18.75 18.06 4.88
C VAL A 71 18.40 17.17 6.07
N GLY A 72 19.26 16.17 6.29
CA GLY A 72 19.01 15.15 7.29
C GLY A 72 18.86 15.80 8.66
N PRO A 73 18.06 15.23 9.57
CA PRO A 73 18.08 15.64 10.96
C PRO A 73 19.52 15.59 11.47
N SER A 74 19.92 16.60 12.26
CA SER A 74 21.28 16.79 12.79
C SER A 74 21.94 15.45 13.11
N ALA A 75 23.08 15.19 12.44
CA ALA A 75 23.83 13.95 12.58
C ALA A 75 24.17 13.74 14.06
N VAL A 76 23.60 12.68 14.65
CA VAL A 76 24.01 12.21 15.96
C VAL A 76 25.32 11.46 15.76
N PRO A 77 26.42 11.83 16.46
CA PRO A 77 27.69 11.13 16.36
C PRO A 77 27.50 9.62 16.61
N GLY A 78 27.98 8.78 15.69
CA GLY A 78 27.92 7.31 15.80
C GLY A 78 26.76 6.61 15.09
N TRP A 79 25.91 7.33 14.34
CA TRP A 79 24.84 6.74 13.54
C TRP A 79 24.92 7.16 12.07
N GLU A 80 24.81 6.18 11.16
CA GLU A 80 24.70 6.44 9.72
C GLU A 80 23.23 6.35 9.28
N SER A 81 22.81 7.30 8.45
CA SER A 81 21.48 7.30 7.83
C SER A 81 21.58 6.67 6.46
N ILE A 82 20.92 5.53 6.28
CA ILE A 82 20.88 4.79 5.01
C ILE A 82 19.51 5.06 4.38
N TRP A 83 19.51 5.66 3.19
CA TRP A 83 18.30 5.84 2.40
C TRP A 83 17.91 4.54 1.72
N ASP A 84 16.67 4.08 1.95
CA ASP A 84 16.10 2.91 1.28
C ASP A 84 15.11 3.38 0.21
N SER A 85 15.54 3.36 -1.06
CA SER A 85 14.76 3.81 -2.21
C SER A 85 13.48 3.01 -2.44
N THR A 86 13.42 1.76 -2.00
CA THR A 86 12.26 0.86 -2.18
C THR A 86 11.11 1.23 -1.25
N THR A 87 11.45 1.76 -0.07
CA THR A 87 10.45 2.11 0.97
C THR A 87 10.30 3.61 1.19
N ALA A 88 11.10 4.43 0.50
CA ALA A 88 11.17 5.88 0.66
C ALA A 88 11.34 6.31 2.13
N PHE A 89 12.15 5.58 2.90
CA PHE A 89 12.37 5.82 4.32
C PHE A 89 13.87 5.77 4.68
N CYS A 90 14.31 6.63 5.61
CA CYS A 90 15.65 6.59 6.17
C CYS A 90 15.72 5.59 7.33
N LYS A 91 16.61 4.59 7.23
CA LYS A 91 16.95 3.71 8.36
C LYS A 91 18.21 4.22 9.03
N GLN A 92 18.21 4.29 10.37
CA GLN A 92 19.42 4.59 11.13
C GLN A 92 20.11 3.29 11.54
N ARG A 93 21.41 3.19 11.26
CA ARG A 93 22.24 2.06 11.68
C ARG A 93 23.36 2.56 12.60
N PRO A 94 23.68 1.85 13.70
CA PRO A 94 24.85 2.17 14.51
C PRO A 94 26.13 1.99 13.68
N VAL A 95 27.01 2.99 13.68
CA VAL A 95 28.34 2.87 13.08
C VAL A 95 29.18 1.98 13.99
N VAL A 96 29.41 0.74 13.57
CA VAL A 96 30.37 -0.14 14.23
C VAL A 96 31.75 0.37 13.87
N VAL A 97 32.38 1.12 14.78
CA VAL A 97 33.79 1.50 14.65
C VAL A 97 34.62 0.22 14.75
N PRO A 98 35.34 -0.20 13.70
CA PRO A 98 36.21 -1.36 13.80
C PRO A 98 37.34 -1.03 14.78
N THR A 99 37.36 -1.70 15.93
CA THR A 99 38.49 -1.67 16.86
C THR A 99 39.72 -2.19 16.11
N GLN A 100 40.61 -1.26 15.78
CA GLN A 100 41.85 -1.52 15.06
C GLN A 100 42.82 -2.24 16.01
N GLY A 101 43.10 -3.51 15.74
CA GLY A 101 44.00 -4.31 16.58
C GLY A 101 44.25 -5.71 16.03
N ALA A 102 44.88 -5.81 14.85
CA ALA A 102 45.55 -7.04 14.41
C ALA A 102 46.73 -6.70 13.47
N PRO A 103 47.89 -7.35 13.62
CA PRO A 103 49.10 -7.08 12.84
C PRO A 103 48.93 -7.43 11.34
N PRO A 104 49.77 -6.87 10.46
CA PRO A 104 49.62 -7.00 9.01
C PRO A 104 49.76 -8.48 8.58
N SER A 105 48.62 -9.08 8.26
CA SER A 105 48.56 -10.38 7.59
C SER A 105 48.82 -10.20 6.10
N ALA A 106 49.58 -11.14 5.55
CA ALA A 106 50.32 -11.09 4.30
C ALA A 106 49.53 -10.59 3.08
N ALA A 107 50.28 -9.99 2.15
CA ALA A 107 49.81 -9.48 0.88
C ALA A 107 48.97 -10.51 0.10
N PRO A 108 47.85 -10.10 -0.52
CA PRO A 108 47.04 -11.00 -1.35
C PRO A 108 47.84 -11.40 -2.58
N VAL A 109 48.10 -12.70 -2.70
CA VAL A 109 48.64 -13.32 -3.91
C VAL A 109 47.64 -13.11 -5.05
N SER A 110 48.11 -12.54 -6.17
CA SER A 110 47.31 -12.31 -7.36
C SER A 110 46.63 -13.60 -7.82
N VAL A 111 45.31 -13.63 -7.78
CA VAL A 111 44.50 -14.72 -8.33
C VAL A 111 44.58 -14.63 -9.86
N PRO A 112 44.97 -15.71 -10.57
CA PRO A 112 45.03 -15.69 -12.03
C PRO A 112 43.65 -15.47 -12.64
N ALA A 113 43.61 -14.67 -13.70
CA ALA A 113 42.42 -14.34 -14.45
C ALA A 113 41.74 -15.61 -15.00
N PRO A 114 40.41 -15.74 -14.91
CA PRO A 114 39.69 -16.90 -15.42
C PRO A 114 39.84 -17.04 -16.93
N VAL A 115 40.21 -18.24 -17.35
CA VAL A 115 40.35 -18.64 -18.76
C VAL A 115 38.96 -18.63 -19.41
N PRO A 116 38.80 -18.03 -20.61
CA PRO A 116 37.51 -17.99 -21.29
C PRO A 116 37.01 -19.41 -21.61
N PHE A 117 35.79 -19.69 -21.16
CA PHE A 117 35.10 -20.96 -21.40
C PHE A 117 34.69 -21.03 -22.88
N PRO A 118 34.94 -22.15 -23.59
CA PRO A 118 34.54 -22.29 -24.98
C PRO A 118 33.02 -22.21 -25.13
N ALA A 119 32.56 -21.40 -26.09
CA ALA A 119 31.16 -21.24 -26.43
C ALA A 119 30.58 -22.59 -26.85
N LEU A 120 29.65 -23.12 -26.05
CA LEU A 120 28.90 -24.32 -26.39
C LEU A 120 28.05 -24.04 -27.64
N CYS A 121 28.15 -24.92 -28.63
CA CYS A 121 27.31 -24.91 -29.82
C CYS A 121 25.83 -24.79 -29.42
N PRO A 122 25.03 -23.98 -30.14
CA PRO A 122 23.62 -23.83 -29.86
C PRO A 122 22.92 -25.19 -29.96
N ALA A 123 22.29 -25.60 -28.86
CA ALA A 123 21.45 -26.79 -28.84
C ALA A 123 20.31 -26.62 -29.86
N PRO A 124 19.89 -27.70 -30.55
CA PRO A 124 18.82 -27.65 -31.53
C PRO A 124 17.55 -27.08 -30.88
N VAL A 125 16.94 -26.11 -31.57
CA VAL A 125 15.69 -25.48 -31.15
C VAL A 125 14.63 -26.57 -31.03
N PRO A 126 14.04 -26.82 -29.85
CA PRO A 126 12.99 -27.81 -29.71
C PRO A 126 11.81 -27.39 -30.60
N VAL A 127 11.39 -28.33 -31.46
CA VAL A 127 10.19 -28.20 -32.28
C VAL A 127 9.03 -27.78 -31.36
N PRO A 128 8.28 -26.72 -31.69
CA PRO A 128 7.17 -26.28 -30.85
C PRO A 128 6.15 -27.40 -30.75
N THR A 129 6.05 -28.01 -29.57
CA THR A 129 4.95 -28.89 -29.19
C THR A 129 3.65 -28.11 -29.42
N PRO A 130 2.65 -28.70 -30.12
CA PRO A 130 1.37 -28.07 -30.32
C PRO A 130 0.82 -27.56 -28.99
N ALA A 131 0.48 -26.27 -28.93
CA ALA A 131 -0.10 -25.68 -27.75
C ALA A 131 -1.31 -26.54 -27.33
N PRO A 132 -1.37 -27.02 -26.08
CA PRO A 132 -2.53 -27.76 -25.62
C PRO A 132 -3.75 -26.88 -25.85
N ALA A 133 -4.76 -27.44 -26.52
CA ALA A 133 -6.05 -26.79 -26.70
C ALA A 133 -6.50 -26.23 -25.34
N PRO A 134 -7.07 -25.00 -25.29
CA PRO A 134 -7.51 -24.40 -24.04
C PRO A 134 -8.44 -25.40 -23.37
N GLU A 135 -7.91 -26.04 -22.32
CA GLU A 135 -8.66 -26.98 -21.51
C GLU A 135 -9.75 -26.13 -20.88
N GLN A 136 -10.96 -26.22 -21.45
CA GLN A 136 -12.12 -25.55 -20.93
C GLN A 136 -12.21 -26.01 -19.49
N GLN A 137 -11.90 -25.10 -18.57
CA GLN A 137 -12.05 -25.37 -17.14
C GLN A 137 -13.41 -26.04 -16.98
N PRO A 138 -13.47 -27.28 -16.47
CA PRO A 138 -14.71 -28.02 -16.40
C PRO A 138 -15.71 -27.10 -15.74
N ALA A 139 -16.79 -26.81 -16.46
CA ALA A 139 -17.83 -25.91 -16.03
C ALA A 139 -18.14 -26.28 -14.58
N ARG A 140 -17.62 -25.48 -13.64
CA ARG A 140 -17.71 -25.80 -12.22
C ARG A 140 -19.20 -25.81 -11.96
N VAL A 141 -19.73 -27.01 -11.75
CA VAL A 141 -21.12 -27.22 -11.40
C VAL A 141 -21.30 -26.42 -10.12
N HIS A 142 -21.93 -25.26 -10.23
CA HIS A 142 -22.19 -24.35 -9.12
C HIS A 142 -23.22 -25.06 -8.22
N HIS A 143 -22.70 -25.87 -7.30
CA HIS A 143 -23.50 -26.59 -6.34
C HIS A 143 -23.99 -25.61 -5.26
N GLY A 144 -25.26 -25.22 -5.37
CA GLY A 144 -26.03 -24.66 -4.25
C GLY A 144 -26.27 -23.16 -4.34
N SER A 145 -27.54 -22.77 -4.16
CA SER A 145 -28.05 -21.40 -4.03
C SER A 145 -27.52 -20.63 -2.80
N GLY A 146 -26.26 -20.84 -2.41
CA GLY A 146 -25.61 -20.12 -1.33
C GLY A 146 -25.01 -18.79 -1.81
N PRO A 147 -24.78 -17.84 -0.88
CA PRO A 147 -23.97 -16.67 -1.19
C PRO A 147 -22.57 -17.12 -1.65
N ILE A 148 -22.09 -16.54 -2.74
CA ILE A 148 -20.79 -16.87 -3.34
C ILE A 148 -19.69 -16.72 -2.29
N SER A 149 -18.89 -17.77 -2.12
CA SER A 149 -17.78 -17.76 -1.19
C SER A 149 -16.52 -17.24 -1.87
N ILE A 150 -15.69 -16.48 -1.15
CA ILE A 150 -14.39 -16.05 -1.68
C ILE A 150 -13.51 -17.25 -2.09
N ASN A 151 -13.72 -18.42 -1.49
CA ASN A 151 -13.00 -19.65 -1.81
C ASN A 151 -13.33 -20.19 -3.21
N ASP A 152 -14.52 -19.89 -3.74
CA ASP A 152 -14.91 -20.34 -5.08
C ASP A 152 -14.11 -19.58 -6.14
N VAL A 153 -13.77 -18.33 -5.84
CA VAL A 153 -13.07 -17.39 -6.73
C VAL A 153 -11.55 -17.50 -6.60
N LEU A 154 -11.03 -17.52 -5.37
CA LEU A 154 -9.59 -17.54 -5.10
C LEU A 154 -9.02 -18.93 -4.83
N GLY A 155 -9.87 -19.96 -4.76
CA GLY A 155 -9.50 -21.28 -4.28
C GLY A 155 -9.39 -21.36 -2.75
N PRO A 156 -9.13 -22.56 -2.20
CA PRO A 156 -8.88 -22.76 -0.77
C PRO A 156 -7.68 -21.91 -0.27
N ALA A 157 -7.72 -21.49 0.99
CA ALA A 157 -6.64 -20.68 1.60
C ALA A 157 -5.36 -21.47 1.89
N GLU A 158 -5.33 -22.76 1.56
CA GLU A 158 -4.38 -23.75 2.06
C GLU A 158 -2.92 -23.48 1.66
N TYR A 159 -2.68 -22.67 0.62
CA TYR A 159 -1.33 -22.38 0.11
C TYR A 159 -0.79 -21.00 0.48
N LEU A 160 -1.58 -20.15 1.14
CA LEU A 160 -1.03 -18.88 1.61
C LEU A 160 -0.30 -19.14 2.92
N PRO A 161 0.91 -18.59 3.14
CA PRO A 161 1.54 -18.60 4.45
C PRO A 161 0.66 -17.77 5.37
N ILE A 162 -0.28 -18.46 6.01
CA ILE A 162 -1.25 -17.90 6.94
C ILE A 162 -0.41 -17.34 8.09
N SER A 163 -0.18 -16.03 8.04
CA SER A 163 0.42 -15.29 9.15
C SER A 163 -0.69 -14.98 10.15
N GLN A 164 -1.39 -16.03 10.63
CA GLN A 164 -2.41 -15.95 11.69
C GLN A 164 -1.79 -15.63 13.07
N SER A 165 -0.67 -14.92 13.11
CA SER A 165 -0.10 -14.41 14.34
C SER A 165 -0.90 -13.19 14.80
N ARG A 166 -2.01 -13.49 15.49
CA ARG A 166 -2.94 -12.63 16.21
C ARG A 166 -4.07 -12.00 15.37
N PRO A 167 -5.33 -12.11 15.85
CA PRO A 167 -6.46 -11.36 15.32
C PRO A 167 -6.27 -9.88 15.70
N TRP A 168 -5.49 -9.17 14.91
CA TRP A 168 -5.44 -7.72 14.96
C TRP A 168 -6.62 -7.21 14.14
N GLU A 169 -7.65 -6.72 14.84
CA GLU A 169 -8.77 -6.05 14.17
C GLU A 169 -8.44 -4.55 14.06
N PRO A 170 -8.39 -3.99 12.85
CA PRO A 170 -8.13 -2.56 12.68
C PRO A 170 -9.24 -1.76 13.38
N PRO A 171 -8.91 -0.64 14.06
CA PRO A 171 -9.90 0.22 14.72
C PRO A 171 -11.01 0.76 13.79
N SER A 172 -10.84 0.60 12.48
CA SER A 172 -11.77 1.10 11.47
C SER A 172 -12.06 0.06 10.38
N ARG A 173 -12.36 -1.18 10.77
CA ARG A 173 -12.85 -2.25 9.87
C ARG A 173 -13.86 -1.75 8.82
N ARG A 174 -14.93 -1.07 9.27
CA ARG A 174 -15.95 -0.50 8.37
C ARG A 174 -15.37 0.49 7.37
N HIS A 175 -14.38 1.29 7.77
CA HIS A 175 -13.73 2.24 6.88
C HIS A 175 -12.95 1.53 5.78
N LEU A 176 -12.18 0.49 6.11
CA LEU A 176 -11.43 -0.30 5.13
C LEU A 176 -12.36 -1.02 4.15
N ILE A 177 -13.44 -1.63 4.66
CA ILE A 177 -14.45 -2.28 3.82
C ILE A 177 -15.04 -1.25 2.84
N MET A 178 -15.51 -0.11 3.34
CA MET A 178 -16.11 0.92 2.50
C MET A 178 -15.12 1.53 1.49
N HIS A 179 -13.85 1.67 1.88
CA HIS A 179 -12.80 2.19 1.01
C HIS A 179 -12.47 1.19 -0.12
N LEU A 180 -12.40 -0.11 0.18
CA LEU A 180 -12.15 -1.12 -0.84
C LEU A 180 -13.36 -1.28 -1.76
N VAL A 181 -14.58 -1.37 -1.21
CA VAL A 181 -15.83 -1.40 -1.99
C VAL A 181 -15.88 -0.22 -2.98
N ARG A 182 -15.53 1.00 -2.55
CA ARG A 182 -15.51 2.17 -3.44
C ARG A 182 -14.42 2.11 -4.50
N ALA A 183 -13.27 1.49 -4.20
CA ALA A 183 -12.16 1.39 -5.12
C ALA A 183 -12.35 0.29 -6.18
N THR A 184 -13.01 -0.81 -5.82
CA THR A 184 -13.08 -2.04 -6.65
C THR A 184 -14.50 -2.45 -7.06
N ASN A 185 -15.53 -1.78 -6.56
CA ASN A 185 -16.95 -2.11 -6.77
C ASN A 185 -17.36 -3.52 -6.28
N LEU A 186 -16.58 -4.16 -5.42
CA LEU A 186 -16.96 -5.42 -4.82
C LEU A 186 -18.18 -5.28 -3.89
N THR A 187 -18.93 -6.36 -3.71
CA THR A 187 -19.93 -6.41 -2.65
C THR A 187 -19.26 -6.31 -1.27
N PRO A 188 -19.90 -5.68 -0.27
CA PRO A 188 -19.33 -5.55 1.07
C PRO A 188 -19.00 -6.90 1.72
N ALA A 189 -19.84 -7.92 1.50
CA ALA A 189 -19.64 -9.27 2.03
C ALA A 189 -18.34 -9.91 1.50
N ILE A 190 -18.11 -9.84 0.19
CA ILE A 190 -16.87 -10.35 -0.42
C ILE A 190 -15.66 -9.54 0.04
N THR A 191 -15.79 -8.21 0.08
CA THR A 191 -14.72 -7.32 0.55
C THR A 191 -14.26 -7.69 1.96
N GLU A 192 -15.22 -7.97 2.84
CA GLU A 192 -14.94 -8.37 4.21
C GLU A 192 -14.24 -9.73 4.27
N GLN A 193 -14.72 -10.74 3.53
CA GLN A 193 -14.07 -12.04 3.44
C GLN A 193 -12.64 -11.94 2.90
N LEU A 194 -12.43 -11.11 1.87
CA LEU A 194 -11.12 -10.87 1.27
C LEU A 194 -10.17 -10.21 2.28
N LEU A 195 -10.60 -9.13 2.93
CA LEU A 195 -9.80 -8.47 3.95
C LEU A 195 -9.48 -9.40 5.11
N TRP A 196 -10.46 -10.18 5.58
CA TRP A 196 -10.24 -11.15 6.66
C TRP A 196 -9.22 -12.22 6.28
N ARG A 197 -9.28 -12.72 5.05
CA ARG A 197 -8.32 -13.73 4.53
C ARG A 197 -6.88 -13.22 4.43
N TYR A 198 -6.70 -11.92 4.23
CA TYR A 198 -5.38 -11.29 4.07
C TYR A 198 -5.03 -10.38 5.25
N ASP A 199 -5.46 -10.72 6.46
CA ASP A 199 -5.11 -10.02 7.71
C ASP A 199 -5.35 -8.50 7.66
N TRP A 200 -6.44 -8.09 7.03
CA TRP A 200 -6.83 -6.70 6.81
C TRP A 200 -5.82 -5.86 5.99
N ASN A 201 -4.96 -6.50 5.19
CA ASN A 201 -3.99 -5.84 4.33
C ASN A 201 -4.66 -5.23 3.08
N TYR A 202 -5.09 -3.97 3.20
CA TYR A 202 -5.77 -3.24 2.13
C TYR A 202 -4.99 -3.18 0.81
N PRO A 203 -3.70 -2.77 0.77
CA PRO A 203 -2.93 -2.73 -0.48
C PRO A 203 -2.88 -4.07 -1.20
N ARG A 204 -2.70 -5.17 -0.45
CA ARG A 204 -2.67 -6.52 -1.03
C ARG A 204 -4.03 -6.92 -1.60
N CYS A 205 -5.11 -6.66 -0.87
CA CYS A 205 -6.47 -6.94 -1.36
C CYS A 205 -6.78 -6.15 -2.63
N GLN A 206 -6.44 -4.87 -2.67
CA GLN A 206 -6.63 -4.03 -3.85
C GLN A 206 -5.86 -4.56 -5.06
N ASN A 207 -4.60 -4.94 -4.88
CA ASN A 207 -3.75 -5.49 -5.94
C ASN A 207 -4.30 -6.81 -6.49
N ILE A 208 -4.79 -7.71 -5.62
CA ILE A 208 -5.42 -8.97 -6.04
C ILE A 208 -6.65 -8.69 -6.91
N VAL A 209 -7.51 -7.77 -6.50
CA VAL A 209 -8.72 -7.44 -7.26
C VAL A 209 -8.39 -6.75 -8.58
N GLN A 210 -7.34 -5.93 -8.62
CA GLN A 210 -6.90 -5.31 -9.88
C GLN A 210 -6.32 -6.34 -10.86
N ASN A 211 -5.56 -7.31 -10.37
CA ASN A 211 -4.87 -8.28 -11.22
C ASN A 211 -5.75 -9.47 -11.61
N GLN A 212 -6.66 -9.89 -10.74
CA GLN A 212 -7.48 -11.09 -10.92
C GLN A 212 -8.98 -10.78 -11.06
N GLY A 213 -9.43 -9.56 -10.77
CA GLY A 213 -10.85 -9.23 -10.78
C GLY A 213 -11.55 -9.42 -12.13
N SER A 214 -10.80 -9.42 -13.24
CA SER A 214 -11.35 -9.72 -14.57
C SER A 214 -11.82 -11.18 -14.71
N THR A 215 -11.21 -12.12 -13.98
CA THR A 215 -11.59 -13.54 -14.00
C THR A 215 -12.70 -13.85 -12.99
N TRP A 216 -13.12 -12.87 -12.19
CA TRP A 216 -14.11 -13.09 -11.15
C TRP A 216 -15.54 -13.06 -11.72
N PRO A 217 -16.49 -13.82 -11.12
CA PRO A 217 -17.90 -13.76 -11.47
C PRO A 217 -18.47 -12.34 -11.29
N SER A 218 -19.47 -11.98 -12.11
CA SER A 218 -20.12 -10.65 -12.05
C SER A 218 -20.80 -10.39 -10.71
N GLU A 219 -21.32 -11.45 -10.09
CA GLU A 219 -22.09 -11.45 -8.85
C GLU A 219 -21.24 -11.01 -7.64
N VAL A 220 -19.92 -11.09 -7.78
CA VAL A 220 -18.96 -10.61 -6.79
C VAL A 220 -18.92 -9.08 -6.76
N PHE A 221 -19.30 -8.44 -7.86
CA PHE A 221 -19.36 -7.00 -8.02
C PHE A 221 -20.77 -6.48 -7.76
N ARG A 222 -20.88 -5.23 -7.30
CA ARG A 222 -22.17 -4.55 -7.23
C ARG A 222 -22.74 -4.41 -8.64
N GLU A 223 -24.05 -4.63 -8.75
CA GLU A 223 -24.80 -4.46 -9.98
C GLU A 223 -24.58 -3.05 -10.56
N GLY A 224 -23.99 -2.96 -11.75
CA GLY A 224 -23.55 -1.71 -12.39
C GLY A 224 -22.07 -1.33 -12.19
N GLY A 225 -21.29 -2.13 -11.47
CA GLY A 225 -19.84 -2.00 -11.33
C GLY A 225 -19.12 -2.38 -12.63
N MET A 226 -18.69 -1.37 -13.38
CA MET A 226 -18.07 -1.47 -14.70
C MET A 226 -16.84 -2.41 -14.69
N ARG A 227 -16.89 -3.51 -15.47
CA ARG A 227 -15.67 -4.22 -15.90
C ARG A 227 -14.93 -3.26 -16.83
N ARG A 228 -13.85 -2.64 -16.36
CA ARG A 228 -12.93 -1.96 -17.27
C ARG A 228 -12.24 -3.08 -18.05
N VAL A 229 -12.69 -3.30 -19.27
CA VAL A 229 -12.04 -4.17 -20.26
C VAL A 229 -10.79 -3.47 -20.77
#